data_AF-A0A137QXZ6-F1
#
_entry.id   AF-A0A137QXZ6-F1
#
_cell.length_a   1.000
_cell.length_b   1.000
_cell.length_c   1.000
_cell.angle_alpha   90.00
_cell.angle_beta   90.00
_cell.angle_gamma   90.00
#
_symmetry.space_group_name_H-M   'P 1'
#
loop_
_entity.id
_entity.type
_entity.pdbx_description
1 polymer ?
#
loop_
_entity_poly.entity_id
_entity_poly.type
_entity_poly.pdbx_seq_one_letter_code
_entity_poly.pdbx_strand_id
1 'polypeptide(L)'
;MQSECAQIITAGLSCYYSMPQICSRPAYLFLSKDQKKDGQRGGKCSKGPPSSASACSKYYATYSQKQLTGGIMVTWCTHSISYRFHFIAESEGRNNVFLAMITRWPKAPKHIIYDFSCALAPYCLLQEPDFFANFLFMIDHFHAHDHTKCAPACFASTYAEVNLDVAQINTSTVERGNSLIAHIRKLVSYMTQHRAIICTKIFLSIINCCKIQDLIRDNSHT
;
A
#
# COMPACT_ATOMS: atom_id res chain seq x y z
N MET A 1 33.81 13.76 -13.99
CA MET A 1 32.52 14.27 -13.45
C MET A 1 31.34 13.38 -13.88
N GLN A 2 31.52 12.05 -13.85
CA GLN A 2 30.53 11.04 -14.25
C GLN A 2 30.64 9.77 -13.36
N SER A 3 31.31 9.83 -12.21
CA SER A 3 31.63 8.65 -11.38
C SER A 3 31.12 8.73 -9.93
N GLU A 4 30.23 9.67 -9.61
CA GLU A 4 29.62 9.79 -8.26
C GLU A 4 28.12 9.44 -8.23
N CYS A 5 27.58 8.81 -9.28
CA CYS A 5 26.19 8.31 -9.29
C CYS A 5 26.03 6.89 -8.72
N ALA A 6 27.09 6.26 -8.21
CA ALA A 6 27.08 4.84 -7.84
C ALA A 6 27.31 4.54 -6.33
N GLN A 7 27.35 5.55 -5.45
CA GLN A 7 27.64 5.32 -4.01
C GLN A 7 26.63 5.94 -3.02
N ILE A 8 25.38 6.16 -3.43
CA ILE A 8 24.28 6.46 -2.49
C ILE A 8 23.13 5.47 -2.75
N ILE A 9 23.43 4.18 -2.69
CA ILE A 9 22.45 3.09 -2.66
C ILE A 9 22.76 2.23 -1.44
N THR A 10 22.75 2.85 -0.27
CA THR A 10 22.85 2.15 1.01
C THR A 10 22.16 3.00 2.07
N ALA A 11 21.02 2.50 2.54
CA ALA A 11 20.19 3.05 3.62
C ALA A 11 19.50 4.42 3.40
N GLY A 12 18.20 4.40 3.08
CA GLY A 12 17.25 5.27 3.82
C GLY A 12 16.73 6.58 3.23
N LEU A 13 16.81 6.85 1.92
CA LEU A 13 16.42 8.17 1.37
C LEU A 13 15.31 8.22 0.31
N SER A 14 14.42 7.22 0.23
CA SER A 14 13.20 7.31 -0.63
C SER A 14 11.89 7.57 0.11
N CYS A 15 11.92 7.76 1.41
CA CYS A 15 10.72 7.77 2.22
C CYS A 15 10.77 8.89 3.27
N TYR A 16 9.66 9.61 3.43
CA TYR A 16 9.46 10.50 4.56
C TYR A 16 8.30 10.00 5.39
N TYR A 17 8.61 9.72 6.65
CA TYR A 17 7.64 9.24 7.60
C TYR A 17 7.46 10.31 8.67
N SER A 18 6.20 10.66 8.95
CA SER A 18 5.84 11.47 10.11
C SER A 18 6.21 10.79 11.44
N MET A 19 6.31 9.45 11.44
CA MET A 19 6.77 8.66 12.57
C MET A 19 8.17 8.09 12.33
N PRO A 20 9.00 8.00 13.38
CA PRO A 20 10.33 7.42 13.27
C PRO A 20 10.26 5.99 12.73
N GLN A 21 11.34 5.56 12.08
CA GLN A 21 11.53 4.14 11.83
C GLN A 21 11.65 3.45 13.18
N ILE A 22 10.76 2.49 13.46
CA ILE A 22 10.74 1.81 14.75
C ILE A 22 11.68 0.61 14.71
N CYS A 23 11.83 -0.02 13.54
CA CYS A 23 12.78 -1.11 13.33
C CYS A 23 13.28 -1.18 11.87
N SER A 24 14.43 -1.82 11.67
CA SER A 24 14.89 -2.25 10.35
C SER A 24 14.07 -3.43 9.85
N ARG A 25 13.90 -3.56 8.53
CA ARG A 25 13.29 -4.75 7.92
C ARG A 25 14.10 -6.00 8.33
N PRO A 26 13.46 -7.05 8.87
CA PRO A 26 14.15 -8.30 9.14
C PRO A 26 14.66 -8.98 7.86
N ALA A 27 15.73 -9.76 7.98
CA ALA A 27 16.28 -10.56 6.88
C ALA A 27 15.77 -12.00 7.01
N TYR A 28 15.02 -12.49 6.01
CA TYR A 28 14.46 -13.84 6.04
C TYR A 28 15.37 -14.81 5.28
N LEU A 29 16.41 -15.31 5.96
CA LEU A 29 17.45 -16.16 5.35
C LEU A 29 16.90 -17.43 4.67
N PHE A 30 15.81 -17.99 5.18
CA PHE A 30 15.22 -19.23 4.68
C PHE A 30 14.21 -19.01 3.54
N LEU A 31 13.85 -17.75 3.26
CA LEU A 31 13.00 -17.41 2.12
C LEU A 31 13.90 -17.12 0.91
N SER A 32 14.12 -18.14 0.07
CA SER A 32 14.96 -18.06 -1.14
C SER A 32 14.53 -16.99 -2.16
N LYS A 33 13.33 -16.42 -2.00
CA LYS A 33 12.78 -15.33 -2.80
C LYS A 33 12.61 -14.03 -2.02
N ASP A 34 13.14 -13.95 -0.80
CA ASP A 34 13.11 -12.72 -0.02
C ASP A 34 13.79 -11.58 -0.79
N GLN A 35 13.17 -10.40 -0.76
CA GLN A 35 13.61 -9.19 -1.49
C GLN A 35 13.79 -9.33 -3.01
N LYS A 36 13.58 -10.51 -3.60
CA LYS A 36 13.54 -10.64 -5.05
C LYS A 36 12.35 -9.83 -5.55
N LYS A 37 12.59 -9.04 -6.60
CA LYS A 37 11.50 -8.36 -7.31
C LYS A 37 10.40 -9.38 -7.58
N ASP A 38 9.15 -8.98 -7.38
CA ASP A 38 8.04 -9.70 -7.98
C ASP A 38 8.37 -9.69 -9.49
N GLY A 39 8.95 -10.80 -9.99
CA GLY A 39 9.66 -10.76 -11.27
C GLY A 39 8.70 -10.43 -12.42
N GLN A 40 9.24 -10.09 -13.58
CA GLN A 40 8.55 -10.15 -14.88
C GLN A 40 7.91 -11.52 -15.20
N ARG A 41 7.96 -12.49 -14.28
CA ARG A 41 7.02 -13.59 -14.23
C ARG A 41 5.69 -13.10 -13.63
N GLY A 42 4.97 -12.31 -14.43
CA GLY A 42 3.59 -12.72 -14.64
C GLY A 42 3.64 -14.21 -14.98
N GLY A 43 2.83 -15.04 -14.33
CA GLY A 43 2.64 -16.38 -14.82
C GLY A 43 2.35 -16.27 -16.33
N LYS A 44 3.31 -16.66 -17.17
CA LYS A 44 2.92 -17.16 -18.48
C LYS A 44 2.01 -18.30 -18.12
N CYS A 45 0.72 -18.16 -18.43
CA CYS A 45 -0.16 -19.28 -18.53
C CYS A 45 0.53 -20.27 -19.48
N SER A 46 1.23 -21.26 -18.94
CA SER A 46 1.27 -22.55 -19.59
C SER A 46 -0.21 -22.90 -19.75
N LYS A 47 -0.64 -23.05 -21.01
CA LYS A 47 -1.89 -23.71 -21.35
C LYS A 47 -1.78 -25.17 -20.87
N GLY A 48 -1.86 -25.36 -19.57
CA GLY A 48 -1.95 -26.65 -18.91
C GLY A 48 -3.39 -26.89 -18.48
N PRO A 49 -3.80 -28.16 -18.31
CA PRO A 49 -5.17 -28.52 -17.97
C PRO A 49 -5.57 -27.94 -16.59
N PRO A 50 -6.88 -27.78 -16.33
CA PRO A 50 -7.37 -27.03 -15.19
C PRO A 50 -7.13 -27.81 -13.89
N SER A 51 -6.05 -27.48 -13.18
CA SER A 51 -5.81 -27.94 -11.82
C SER A 51 -5.45 -26.77 -10.90
N SER A 52 -6.34 -26.52 -9.94
CA SER A 52 -6.25 -25.63 -8.77
C SER A 52 -6.40 -24.10 -8.99
N ALA A 53 -7.50 -23.56 -8.47
CA ALA A 53 -7.71 -22.14 -8.23
C ALA A 53 -6.67 -21.60 -7.23
N SER A 54 -5.91 -20.53 -7.53
CA SER A 54 -5.19 -19.78 -6.46
C SER A 54 -4.46 -18.49 -6.84
N ALA A 55 -4.36 -18.05 -8.11
CA ALA A 55 -3.59 -16.83 -8.42
C ALA A 55 -4.45 -15.72 -9.05
N CYS A 56 -4.65 -14.63 -8.30
CA CYS A 56 -5.24 -13.38 -8.79
C CYS A 56 -4.32 -12.74 -9.83
N SER A 57 -4.88 -12.33 -10.98
CA SER A 57 -4.14 -11.79 -12.12
C SER A 57 -4.32 -10.28 -12.33
N LYS A 58 -4.66 -9.50 -11.29
CA LYS A 58 -4.84 -8.04 -11.41
C LYS A 58 -3.60 -7.40 -12.05
N TYR A 59 -3.81 -6.78 -13.22
CA TYR A 59 -2.96 -5.82 -13.97
C TYR A 59 -1.43 -5.95 -13.96
N TYR A 60 -0.86 -7.14 -13.76
CA TYR A 60 0.59 -7.33 -13.87
C TYR A 60 1.11 -6.91 -15.26
N ALA A 61 0.30 -7.11 -16.30
CA ALA A 61 0.65 -6.76 -17.67
C ALA A 61 0.66 -5.24 -17.94
N THR A 62 -0.20 -4.46 -17.29
CA THR A 62 -0.37 -3.03 -17.61
C THR A 62 0.68 -2.15 -16.90
N TYR A 63 1.07 -2.51 -15.68
CA TYR A 63 2.05 -1.76 -14.89
C TYR A 63 3.51 -2.12 -15.22
N SER A 64 3.80 -3.39 -15.56
CA SER A 64 5.16 -3.83 -15.88
C SER A 64 5.70 -3.28 -17.21
N GLN A 65 4.82 -2.88 -18.14
CA GLN A 65 5.22 -2.43 -19.48
C GLN A 65 5.63 -0.96 -19.57
N LYS A 66 5.25 -0.10 -18.62
CA LYS A 66 5.36 1.37 -18.81
C LYS A 66 6.59 2.04 -18.18
N GLN A 67 7.43 1.34 -17.41
CA GLN A 67 8.64 1.89 -16.74
C GLN A 67 8.42 3.28 -16.09
N LEU A 68 7.21 3.54 -15.58
CA LEU A 68 6.92 4.80 -14.90
C LEU A 68 7.42 4.68 -13.45
N THR A 69 7.84 5.82 -12.88
CA THR A 69 8.06 5.93 -11.43
C THR A 69 6.84 5.38 -10.68
N GLY A 70 7.08 4.59 -9.64
CA GLY A 70 6.08 3.78 -8.93
C GLY A 70 4.91 4.51 -8.29
N GLY A 71 4.92 5.84 -8.32
CA GLY A 71 3.88 6.68 -7.74
C GLY A 71 4.07 6.94 -6.25
N ILE A 72 3.02 7.49 -5.65
CA ILE A 72 2.94 7.79 -4.24
C ILE A 72 1.91 6.87 -3.63
N MET A 73 2.32 6.03 -2.69
CA MET A 73 1.40 5.23 -1.88
C MET A 73 1.11 5.99 -0.60
N VAL A 74 -0.16 6.29 -0.32
CA VAL A 74 -0.59 6.96 0.89
C VAL A 74 -1.45 6.04 1.72
N THR A 75 -1.21 6.04 3.03
CA THR A 75 -2.00 5.29 4.01
C THR A 75 -2.98 6.23 4.69
N TRP A 76 -4.22 5.82 4.77
CA TRP A 76 -5.32 6.62 5.28
C TRP A 76 -6.01 5.90 6.43
N CYS A 77 -6.59 6.68 7.34
CA CYS A 77 -7.56 6.17 8.30
C CYS A 77 -8.97 6.16 7.72
N THR A 78 -9.91 5.55 8.45
CA THR A 78 -11.34 5.55 8.10
C THR A 78 -11.95 6.95 8.01
N HIS A 79 -11.41 7.92 8.74
CA HIS A 79 -11.83 9.34 8.73
C HIS A 79 -11.19 10.19 7.61
N SER A 80 -10.55 9.57 6.60
CA SER A 80 -9.85 10.28 5.52
C SER A 80 -8.64 11.12 5.97
N ILE A 81 -8.06 10.82 7.13
CA ILE A 81 -6.81 11.44 7.59
C ILE A 81 -5.65 10.59 7.07
N SER A 82 -4.72 11.21 6.36
CA SER A 82 -3.49 10.53 5.94
C SER A 82 -2.60 10.30 7.14
N TYR A 83 -2.16 9.07 7.33
CA TYR A 83 -1.13 8.79 8.31
C TYR A 83 0.24 9.08 7.73
N ARG A 84 0.50 8.58 6.52
CA ARG A 84 1.84 8.52 5.90
C ARG A 84 1.78 8.36 4.40
N PHE A 85 2.88 8.66 3.73
CA PHE A 85 3.07 8.40 2.31
C PHE A 85 4.45 7.81 2.01
N HIS A 86 4.57 7.13 0.87
CA HIS A 86 5.77 6.49 0.37
C HIS A 86 5.95 6.81 -1.10
N PHE A 87 7.14 7.27 -1.49
CA PHE A 87 7.50 7.30 -2.90
C PHE A 87 7.99 5.92 -3.30
N ILE A 88 7.28 5.30 -4.23
CA ILE A 88 7.70 4.04 -4.80
C ILE A 88 8.63 4.37 -5.97
N ALA A 89 9.90 4.00 -5.85
CA ALA A 89 10.89 4.29 -6.88
C ALA A 89 10.65 3.47 -8.16
N GLU A 90 10.11 2.26 -8.02
CA GLU A 90 9.84 1.30 -9.10
C GLU A 90 8.37 0.84 -9.08
N SER A 91 7.96 -0.17 -9.84
CA SER A 91 6.56 -0.66 -9.83
C SER A 91 6.03 -0.96 -8.43
N GLU A 92 4.79 -0.53 -8.15
CA GLU A 92 4.06 -0.92 -6.94
C GLU A 92 4.01 -2.44 -6.81
N GLY A 93 4.20 -2.94 -5.59
CA GLY A 93 4.31 -4.37 -5.31
C GLY A 93 4.12 -4.66 -3.82
N ARG A 94 3.90 -5.93 -3.50
CA ARG A 94 3.52 -6.37 -2.14
C ARG A 94 4.59 -6.05 -1.10
N ASN A 95 5.86 -6.10 -1.50
CA ASN A 95 6.98 -5.77 -0.63
C ASN A 95 6.97 -4.31 -0.16
N ASN A 96 6.48 -3.36 -0.99
CA ASN A 96 6.41 -1.95 -0.59
C ASN A 96 5.41 -1.75 0.55
N VAL A 97 4.23 -2.37 0.44
CA VAL A 97 3.18 -2.33 1.48
C VAL A 97 3.64 -3.07 2.74
N PHE A 98 4.24 -4.25 2.58
CA PHE A 98 4.78 -5.02 3.70
C PHE A 98 5.87 -4.26 4.46
N LEU A 99 6.87 -3.73 3.76
CA LEU A 99 7.96 -2.94 4.34
C LEU A 99 7.42 -1.70 5.05
N ALA A 100 6.42 -1.05 4.44
CA ALA A 100 5.74 0.08 5.02
C ALA A 100 5.08 -0.29 6.36
N MET A 101 4.43 -1.46 6.47
CA MET A 101 3.81 -1.90 7.72
C MET A 101 4.84 -2.26 8.79
N ILE A 102 5.79 -3.15 8.47
CA ILE A 102 6.68 -3.74 9.48
C ILE A 102 7.65 -2.74 10.09
N THR A 103 8.16 -1.77 9.30
CA THR A 103 9.19 -0.84 9.80
C THR A 103 8.64 0.33 10.61
N ARG A 104 7.31 0.43 10.71
CA ARG A 104 6.61 1.67 11.04
C ARG A 104 5.49 1.52 12.06
N TRP A 105 4.88 0.35 12.14
CA TRP A 105 3.87 0.05 13.14
C TRP A 105 4.50 -0.82 14.23
N PRO A 106 4.43 -0.42 15.51
CA PRO A 106 4.94 -1.25 16.60
C PRO A 106 4.08 -2.50 16.78
N LYS A 107 2.79 -2.41 16.44
CA LYS A 107 1.84 -3.49 16.39
C LYS A 107 1.01 -3.34 15.12
N ALA A 108 0.74 -4.43 14.43
CA ALA A 108 -0.12 -4.40 13.27
C ALA A 108 -1.49 -3.78 13.64
N PRO A 109 -2.07 -2.91 12.76
CA PRO A 109 -3.51 -2.58 12.79
C PRO A 109 -4.46 -3.79 12.96
N LYS A 110 -5.77 -3.60 13.03
CA LYS A 110 -6.74 -4.74 12.98
C LYS A 110 -7.11 -5.14 11.56
N HIS A 111 -7.19 -4.16 10.67
CA HIS A 111 -7.69 -4.31 9.31
C HIS A 111 -6.78 -3.55 8.35
N ILE A 112 -6.53 -4.12 7.16
CA ILE A 112 -6.04 -3.37 6.01
C ILE A 112 -6.99 -3.59 4.84
N ILE A 113 -7.29 -2.48 4.16
CA ILE A 113 -8.01 -2.50 2.90
C ILE A 113 -7.04 -2.08 1.84
N TYR A 114 -6.81 -2.96 0.88
CA TYR A 114 -5.86 -2.76 -0.21
C TYR A 114 -6.27 -3.54 -1.45
N ASP A 115 -6.18 -2.89 -2.58
CA ASP A 115 -6.48 -3.41 -3.91
C ASP A 115 -5.86 -4.76 -4.23
N PHE A 116 -4.66 -5.05 -3.74
CA PHE A 116 -3.97 -6.31 -4.00
C PHE A 116 -3.80 -7.16 -2.72
N SER A 117 -4.74 -7.01 -1.78
CA SER A 117 -4.77 -7.73 -0.50
C SER A 117 -4.72 -9.26 -0.66
N CYS A 118 -5.37 -9.83 -1.68
CA CYS A 118 -5.38 -11.29 -1.92
C CYS A 118 -3.99 -11.90 -2.07
N ALA A 119 -3.03 -11.14 -2.60
CA ALA A 119 -1.66 -11.60 -2.76
C ALA A 119 -0.73 -11.06 -1.66
N LEU A 120 -1.11 -9.95 -1.01
CA LEU A 120 -0.41 -9.37 0.13
C LEU A 120 -0.56 -10.24 1.39
N ALA A 121 -1.75 -10.73 1.69
CA ALA A 121 -2.02 -11.54 2.88
C ALA A 121 -1.09 -12.76 3.02
N PRO A 122 -1.00 -13.68 2.02
CA PRO A 122 -0.08 -14.82 2.12
C PRO A 122 1.39 -14.37 2.14
N TYR A 123 1.74 -13.24 1.51
CA TYR A 123 3.09 -12.70 1.51
C TYR A 123 3.52 -12.18 2.90
N CYS A 124 2.60 -11.51 3.60
CA CYS A 124 2.78 -11.02 4.96
C CYS A 124 2.90 -12.18 5.96
N LEU A 125 1.96 -13.14 5.91
CA LEU A 125 1.93 -14.29 6.81
C LEU A 125 3.14 -15.22 6.65
N LEU A 126 3.68 -15.33 5.43
CA LEU A 126 4.90 -16.12 5.18
C LEU A 126 6.16 -15.49 5.79
N GLN A 127 6.22 -14.17 5.89
CA GLN A 127 7.38 -13.46 6.43
C GLN A 127 7.28 -13.22 7.93
N GLU A 128 6.14 -12.71 8.40
CA GLU A 128 5.95 -12.28 9.79
C GLU A 128 4.61 -12.78 10.32
N PRO A 129 4.46 -14.11 10.51
CA PRO A 129 3.20 -14.70 10.94
C PRO A 129 2.72 -14.13 12.28
N ASP A 130 3.64 -13.93 13.24
CA ASP A 130 3.30 -13.43 14.58
C ASP A 130 2.82 -11.97 14.55
N PHE A 131 3.47 -11.12 13.74
CA PHE A 131 3.08 -9.72 13.60
C PHE A 131 1.70 -9.59 12.94
N PHE A 132 1.38 -10.45 11.96
CA PHE A 132 0.15 -10.42 11.18
C PHE A 132 -0.92 -11.42 11.64
N ALA A 133 -0.73 -12.13 12.75
CA ALA A 133 -1.60 -13.23 13.18
C ALA A 133 -3.07 -12.81 13.39
N ASN A 134 -3.29 -11.60 13.91
CA ASN A 134 -4.61 -11.06 14.22
C ASN A 134 -5.08 -10.02 13.20
N PHE A 135 -4.60 -10.12 11.96
CA PHE A 135 -4.76 -9.11 10.94
C PHE A 135 -5.73 -9.54 9.86
N LEU A 136 -6.72 -8.69 9.55
CA LEU A 136 -7.65 -8.96 8.46
C LEU A 136 -7.25 -8.17 7.20
N PHE A 137 -6.95 -8.92 6.13
CA PHE A 137 -6.66 -8.37 4.81
C PHE A 137 -7.90 -8.39 3.93
N MET A 138 -8.30 -7.23 3.41
CA MET A 138 -9.48 -7.09 2.58
C MET A 138 -9.18 -6.33 1.30
N ILE A 139 -9.80 -6.75 0.21
CA ILE A 139 -9.85 -6.04 -1.06
C ILE A 139 -10.91 -4.96 -0.94
N ASP A 140 -10.56 -3.77 -1.42
CA ASP A 140 -11.48 -2.64 -1.49
C ASP A 140 -12.71 -2.95 -2.36
N HIS A 141 -13.87 -2.44 -1.95
CA HIS A 141 -15.15 -2.69 -2.61
C HIS A 141 -15.17 -2.20 -4.06
N PHE A 142 -14.58 -1.02 -4.34
CA PHE A 142 -14.57 -0.46 -5.70
C PHE A 142 -13.76 -1.32 -6.66
N HIS A 143 -12.72 -1.98 -6.15
CA HIS A 143 -11.84 -2.82 -6.94
C HIS A 143 -12.28 -4.28 -6.97
N ALA A 144 -13.35 -4.67 -6.27
CA ALA A 144 -13.78 -6.06 -6.17
C ALA A 144 -14.06 -6.71 -7.54
N HIS A 145 -14.60 -5.95 -8.48
CA HIS A 145 -14.91 -6.42 -9.84
C HIS A 145 -13.66 -6.89 -10.63
N ASP A 146 -12.47 -6.36 -10.31
CA ASP A 146 -11.21 -6.76 -10.94
C ASP A 146 -10.70 -8.13 -10.44
N HIS A 147 -11.33 -8.71 -9.41
CA HIS A 147 -10.87 -9.90 -8.69
C HIS A 147 -11.74 -11.13 -8.95
N THR A 148 -11.98 -11.46 -10.21
CA THR A 148 -12.86 -12.57 -10.63
C THR A 148 -12.46 -13.96 -10.15
N LYS A 149 -11.19 -14.17 -9.74
CA LYS A 149 -10.67 -15.45 -9.26
C LYS A 149 -10.37 -15.49 -7.76
N CYS A 150 -10.64 -14.40 -7.04
CA CYS A 150 -10.37 -14.35 -5.60
C CYS A 150 -11.53 -14.96 -4.81
N ALA A 151 -11.23 -15.57 -3.68
CA ALA A 151 -12.26 -16.13 -2.80
C ALA A 151 -13.10 -15.00 -2.18
N PRO A 152 -14.40 -15.22 -1.90
CA PRO A 152 -15.26 -14.26 -1.20
C PRO A 152 -14.67 -13.74 0.12
N ALA A 153 -13.89 -14.58 0.82
CA ALA A 153 -13.17 -14.24 2.05
C ALA A 153 -12.05 -13.19 1.87
N CYS A 154 -11.76 -12.74 0.66
CA CYS A 154 -10.81 -11.65 0.41
C CYS A 154 -11.49 -10.28 0.30
N PHE A 155 -12.83 -10.20 0.21
CA PHE A 155 -13.52 -8.94 -0.09
C PHE A 155 -14.08 -8.27 1.16
N ALA A 156 -13.90 -6.95 1.26
CA ALA A 156 -14.46 -6.17 2.37
C ALA A 156 -16.00 -6.29 2.44
N SER A 157 -16.68 -6.39 1.29
CA SER A 157 -18.14 -6.53 1.23
C SER A 157 -18.65 -7.79 1.94
N THR A 158 -17.97 -8.92 1.77
CA THR A 158 -18.35 -10.18 2.41
C THR A 158 -18.25 -10.07 3.94
N TYR A 159 -17.22 -9.40 4.45
CA TYR A 159 -17.09 -9.18 5.90
C TYR A 159 -18.08 -8.14 6.43
N ALA A 160 -18.43 -7.14 5.63
CA ALA A 160 -19.43 -6.14 6.01
C ALA A 160 -20.82 -6.74 6.26
N GLU A 161 -21.15 -7.89 5.65
CA GLU A 161 -22.42 -8.58 5.90
C GLU A 161 -22.52 -9.17 7.32
N VAL A 162 -21.40 -9.51 7.93
CA VAL A 162 -21.34 -10.22 9.23
C VAL A 162 -20.68 -9.42 10.34
N ASN A 163 -19.89 -8.40 10.00
CA ASN A 163 -19.12 -7.60 10.95
C ASN A 163 -19.43 -6.10 10.78
N LEU A 164 -20.11 -5.54 11.78
CA LEU A 164 -20.48 -4.12 11.82
C LEU A 164 -19.28 -3.18 11.79
N ASP A 165 -18.15 -3.56 12.40
CA ASP A 165 -16.94 -2.73 12.39
C ASP A 165 -16.41 -2.56 10.97
N VAL A 166 -16.48 -3.63 10.16
CA VAL A 166 -16.06 -3.58 8.74
C VAL A 166 -17.09 -2.85 7.90
N ALA A 167 -18.38 -3.05 8.17
CA ALA A 167 -19.47 -2.36 7.47
C ALA A 167 -19.41 -0.82 7.61
N GLN A 168 -18.92 -0.33 8.75
CA GLN A 168 -18.74 1.10 9.00
C GLN A 168 -17.49 1.68 8.32
N ILE A 169 -16.57 0.85 7.80
CA ILE A 169 -15.38 1.35 7.13
C ILE A 169 -15.79 1.92 5.77
N ASN A 170 -15.67 3.23 5.65
CA ASN A 170 -15.86 3.91 4.38
C ASN A 170 -14.68 3.60 3.43
N THR A 171 -14.83 2.58 2.59
CA THR A 171 -13.76 2.18 1.66
C THR A 171 -13.55 3.20 0.54
N SER A 172 -14.54 4.06 0.26
CA SER A 172 -14.43 5.17 -0.72
C SER A 172 -13.46 6.28 -0.30
N THR A 173 -13.10 6.32 0.98
CA THR A 173 -12.10 7.24 1.54
C THR A 173 -10.76 7.17 0.80
N VAL A 174 -10.32 5.96 0.46
CA VAL A 174 -9.03 5.75 -0.22
C VAL A 174 -9.08 6.30 -1.65
N GLU A 175 -10.18 6.11 -2.37
CA GLU A 175 -10.35 6.63 -3.72
C GLU A 175 -10.37 8.16 -3.76
N ARG A 176 -11.09 8.78 -2.83
CA ARG A 176 -11.05 10.24 -2.64
C ARG A 176 -9.66 10.73 -2.26
N GLY A 177 -8.93 9.98 -1.45
CA GLY A 177 -7.53 10.25 -1.13
C GLY A 177 -6.63 10.23 -2.37
N ASN A 178 -6.82 9.23 -3.24
CA ASN A 178 -6.03 9.08 -4.47
C ASN A 178 -6.27 10.22 -5.46
N SER A 179 -7.51 10.71 -5.59
CA SER A 179 -7.79 11.88 -6.43
C SER A 179 -7.11 13.15 -5.92
N LEU A 180 -7.02 13.35 -4.60
CA LEU A 180 -6.24 14.44 -3.99
C LEU A 180 -4.76 14.33 -4.33
N ILE A 181 -4.18 13.12 -4.28
CA ILE A 181 -2.78 12.90 -4.65
C ILE A 181 -2.53 13.14 -6.14
N ALA A 182 -3.51 12.84 -7.00
CA ALA A 182 -3.41 13.09 -8.44
C ALA A 182 -3.16 14.57 -8.75
N HIS A 183 -3.64 15.51 -7.90
CA HIS A 183 -3.45 16.95 -8.09
C HIS A 183 -1.98 17.37 -7.94
N ILE A 184 -1.25 16.80 -6.97
CA ILE A 184 0.15 17.15 -6.75
C ILE A 184 1.12 16.30 -7.58
N ARG A 185 0.66 15.18 -8.14
CA ARG A 185 1.50 14.20 -8.85
C ARG A 185 2.37 14.84 -9.94
N LYS A 186 1.80 15.73 -10.76
CA LYS A 186 2.55 16.43 -11.82
C LYS A 186 3.53 17.45 -11.25
N LEU A 187 3.17 18.13 -10.16
CA LEU A 187 4.04 19.11 -9.53
C LEU A 187 5.29 18.43 -8.95
N VAL A 188 5.10 17.34 -8.20
CA VAL A 188 6.20 16.63 -7.55
C VAL A 188 7.11 15.88 -8.53
N SER A 189 6.61 15.51 -9.72
CA SER A 189 7.43 14.80 -10.72
C SER A 189 8.55 15.66 -11.31
N TYR A 190 8.46 16.99 -11.22
CA TYR A 190 9.52 17.90 -11.65
C TYR A 190 10.45 18.33 -10.51
N MET A 191 10.23 17.82 -9.29
CA MET A 191 11.02 18.17 -8.12
C MET A 191 12.13 17.16 -7.85
N THR A 192 13.21 17.62 -7.21
CA THR A 192 14.16 16.69 -6.59
C THR A 192 13.45 15.90 -5.49
N GLN A 193 13.91 14.68 -5.21
CA GLN A 193 13.30 13.79 -4.22
C GLN A 193 13.06 14.48 -2.86
N HIS A 194 14.05 15.23 -2.37
CA HIS A 194 13.93 15.99 -1.13
C HIS A 194 12.80 17.03 -1.16
N ARG A 195 12.67 17.78 -2.27
CA ARG A 195 11.61 18.78 -2.44
C ARG A 195 10.24 18.12 -2.63
N ALA A 196 10.16 17.03 -3.39
CA ALA A 196 8.95 16.24 -3.56
C ALA A 196 8.41 15.71 -2.22
N ILE A 197 9.31 15.23 -1.37
CA ILE A 197 9.02 14.80 0.00
C ILE A 197 8.41 15.93 0.83
N ILE A 198 9.08 17.09 0.89
CA ILE A 198 8.62 18.23 1.70
C ILE A 198 7.26 18.72 1.18
N CYS A 199 7.12 18.87 -0.14
CA CYS A 199 5.88 19.32 -0.78
C CYS A 199 4.71 18.37 -0.48
N THR A 200 4.91 17.07 -0.65
CA THR A 200 3.88 16.04 -0.37
C THR A 200 3.50 16.04 1.10
N LYS A 201 4.48 16.16 2.01
CA LYS A 201 4.23 16.25 3.44
C LYS A 201 3.36 17.46 3.79
N ILE A 202 3.73 18.64 3.29
CA ILE A 202 2.99 19.88 3.56
C ILE A 202 1.56 19.76 3.02
N PHE A 203 1.40 19.30 1.78
CA PHE A 203 0.10 19.10 1.15
C PHE A 203 -0.82 18.18 1.98
N LEU A 204 -0.32 17.01 2.38
CA LEU A 204 -1.07 16.07 3.20
C LEU A 204 -1.37 16.62 4.60
N SER A 205 -0.43 17.38 5.18
CA SER A 205 -0.63 18.01 6.50
C SER A 205 -1.76 19.04 6.46
N ILE A 206 -1.83 19.85 5.40
CA ILE A 206 -2.91 20.83 5.21
C ILE A 206 -4.26 20.11 5.09
N ILE A 207 -4.33 19.06 4.27
CA ILE A 207 -5.55 18.25 4.12
C ILE A 207 -5.97 17.64 5.45
N ASN A 208 -5.03 17.07 6.19
CA ASN A 208 -5.30 16.49 7.51
C ASN A 208 -5.82 17.55 8.49
N CYS A 209 -5.23 18.74 8.51
CA CYS A 209 -5.70 19.84 9.36
C CYS A 209 -7.15 20.21 9.05
N CYS A 210 -7.50 20.36 7.76
CA CYS A 210 -8.88 20.61 7.35
C CYS A 210 -9.83 19.49 7.81
N LYS A 211 -9.45 18.23 7.58
CA LYS A 211 -10.27 17.08 8.00
C LYS A 211 -10.44 16.96 9.50
N ILE A 212 -9.40 17.23 10.27
CA ILE A 212 -9.48 17.22 11.74
C ILE A 212 -10.41 18.35 12.23
N GLN A 213 -10.35 19.53 11.62
CA GLN A 213 -11.26 20.63 11.97
C GLN A 213 -12.72 20.30 11.65
N ASP A 214 -12.99 19.70 10.48
CA ASP A 214 -14.34 19.24 10.11
C ASP A 214 -14.86 18.23 11.14
N LEU A 215 -14.05 17.24 11.51
CA LEU A 215 -14.41 16.23 12.52
C LEU A 215 -14.65 16.85 13.90
N ILE A 216 -13.85 17.83 14.32
CA ILE A 216 -14.06 18.52 15.60
C ILE A 216 -15.39 19.28 15.59
N ARG A 217 -15.73 19.94 14.47
CA ARG A 217 -17.01 20.65 14.32
C ARG A 217 -18.19 19.70 14.39
N ASP A 218 -18.13 18.59 13.65
CA ASP A 218 -19.20 17.59 13.63
C ASP A 218 -19.46 16.99 15.03
N ASN A 219 -18.39 16.74 15.80
CA ASN A 219 -18.50 16.24 17.17
C ASN A 219 -18.95 17.30 18.20
N SER A 220 -18.88 18.60 17.88
CA SER A 220 -19.34 19.68 18.76
C SER A 220 -20.85 19.96 18.67
N HIS A 221 -21.52 19.34 17.70
CA HIS A 221 -22.96 19.46 17.45
C HIS A 221 -23.77 18.21 17.85
N THR A 222 -23.11 17.21 18.44
CA THR A 222 -23.68 15.99 19.01
C THR A 222 -23.57 16.01 20.52
#